data_AF-A0A419V691-F1
#
_entry.id   AF-A0A419V691-F1
#
_cell.length_a   1.000
_cell.length_b   1.000
_cell.length_c   1.000
_cell.angle_alpha   90.00
_cell.angle_beta   90.00
_cell.angle_gamma   90.00
#
_symmetry.space_group_name_H-M   'P 1'
#
loop_
_entity.id
_entity.type
_entity.pdbx_description
1 polymer ?
#
loop_
_entity_poly.entity_id
_entity_poly.type
_entity_poly.pdbx_seq_one_letter_code
_entity_poly.pdbx_strand_id
1 'polypeptide(L)' 'MKHLKGKKAVIATVLSLLLPGIGQMYLKKFISGILFFIIYIALFTTVYAPSIFVAGIAAVHAYAYAPDENKAEKNSSVQ' A
#
# COMPACT_ATOMS: atom_id res chain seq x y z
N MET A 1 -11.80 -6.48 -37.42
CA MET A 1 -12.18 -6.14 -36.02
C MET A 1 -11.21 -6.62 -34.91
N LYS A 2 -10.20 -7.49 -35.16
CA LYS A 2 -9.27 -7.96 -34.12
C LYS A 2 -8.36 -6.87 -33.50
N HIS A 3 -8.00 -5.82 -34.25
CA HIS A 3 -7.07 -4.78 -33.79
C HIS A 3 -7.59 -3.90 -32.62
N LEU A 4 -8.91 -3.74 -32.48
CA LEU A 4 -9.52 -2.92 -31.41
C LEU A 4 -9.57 -3.64 -30.06
N LYS A 5 -9.56 -4.98 -30.07
CA LYS A 5 -9.65 -5.80 -28.86
C LYS A 5 -8.38 -5.66 -28.00
N GLY A 6 -7.21 -5.59 -28.66
CA GLY A 6 -5.92 -5.37 -27.99
C GLY A 6 -5.83 -4.02 -27.29
N LYS A 7 -6.22 -2.93 -27.97
CA LYS A 7 -6.20 -1.58 -27.35
C LYS A 7 -7.11 -1.48 -26.12
N LYS A 8 -8.34 -2.00 -26.20
CA LYS A 8 -9.27 -2.01 -25.04
C LYS A 8 -8.74 -2.85 -23.88
N ALA A 9 -8.06 -3.97 -24.17
CA ALA A 9 -7.43 -4.80 -23.14
C ALA A 9 -6.29 -4.05 -22.43
N VAL A 10 -5.40 -3.39 -23.17
CA VAL A 10 -4.32 -2.59 -22.58
C VAL A 10 -4.87 -1.47 -21.70
N ILE A 11 -5.87 -0.74 -22.18
CA ILE A 11 -6.52 0.33 -21.39
C ILE A 11 -7.15 -0.25 -20.12
N ALA A 12 -7.85 -1.38 -20.21
CA ALA A 12 -8.44 -2.04 -19.04
C ALA A 12 -7.36 -2.48 -18.03
N THR A 13 -6.21 -2.97 -18.49
CA THR A 13 -5.09 -3.33 -17.62
C THR A 13 -4.54 -2.11 -16.89
N VAL A 14 -4.29 -1.01 -17.60
CA VAL A 14 -3.79 0.23 -16.99
C VAL A 14 -4.79 0.82 -15.99
N LEU A 15 -6.09 0.80 -16.32
CA LEU A 15 -7.15 1.22 -15.39
C LEU A 15 -7.20 0.34 -14.14
N SER A 16 -6.88 -0.95 -14.26
CA SER A 16 -6.84 -1.88 -13.13
C SER A 16 -5.63 -1.66 -12.21
N LEU A 17 -4.53 -1.09 -12.71
CA LEU A 17 -3.37 -0.71 -11.91
C LEU A 17 -3.64 0.53 -11.04
N LEU A 18 -4.43 1.47 -11.55
CA LEU A 18 -4.85 2.66 -10.79
C LEU A 18 -5.79 2.29 -9.65
N LEU A 19 -6.80 1.46 -9.94
CA LEU A 19 -7.75 1.01 -8.94
C LEU A 19 -8.30 -0.36 -9.33
N PRO A 20 -8.04 -1.40 -8.52
CA PRO A 20 -8.52 -2.74 -8.81
C PRO A 20 -10.03 -2.78 -9.04
N GLY A 21 -10.43 -3.33 -10.19
CA GLY A 21 -11.84 -3.42 -10.61
C GLY A 21 -12.29 -2.40 -11.64
N ILE A 22 -11.63 -1.23 -11.79
CA ILE A 22 -12.02 -0.21 -12.77
C ILE A 22 -11.84 -0.70 -14.21
N GLY A 23 -10.77 -1.46 -14.50
CA GLY A 23 -10.59 -2.05 -15.83
C GLY A 23 -11.71 -3.03 -16.22
N GLN A 24 -12.27 -3.75 -15.26
CA GLN A 24 -13.41 -4.63 -15.50
C GLN A 24 -14.69 -3.84 -15.74
N MET A 25 -14.89 -2.71 -15.05
CA MET A 25 -15.98 -1.78 -15.33
C MET A 25 -15.88 -1.18 -16.75
N TYR A 26 -14.66 -0.83 -17.21
CA TYR A 26 -14.42 -0.37 -18.58
C TYR A 26 -14.80 -1.42 -19.63
N LEU A 27 -14.64 -2.71 -19.31
CA LEU A 27 -15.07 -3.84 -20.15
C LEU A 27 -16.55 -4.21 -19.96
N LYS A 28 -17.34 -3.40 -19.24
CA LYS A 28 -18.75 -3.65 -18.86
C LYS A 28 -18.96 -4.92 -18.03
N LYS A 29 -17.90 -5.43 -17.37
CA LYS A 29 -17.93 -6.57 -16.44
C LYS A 29 -18.06 -6.08 -15.00
N PHE A 30 -19.22 -5.48 -14.67
CA PHE A 30 -19.44 -4.82 -13.38
C PHE A 30 -19.33 -5.76 -12.18
N ILE A 31 -19.83 -6.99 -12.27
CA ILE A 31 -19.76 -7.99 -11.19
C ILE A 31 -18.30 -8.27 -10.82
N SER A 32 -17.46 -8.58 -11.81
CA SER A 32 -16.03 -8.79 -11.59
C SER A 32 -15.35 -7.54 -11.06
N GLY A 33 -15.72 -6.35 -11.57
CA GLY A 33 -15.18 -5.08 -11.07
C GLY A 33 -15.47 -4.82 -9.60
N ILE A 34 -16.73 -5.01 -9.18
CA ILE A 34 -17.15 -4.86 -7.79
C ILE A 34 -16.45 -5.89 -6.89
N LEU A 35 -16.33 -7.14 -7.34
CA LEU A 35 -15.65 -8.18 -6.57
C LEU A 35 -14.17 -7.81 -6.31
N PHE A 36 -13.43 -7.39 -7.34
CA PHE A 36 -12.04 -6.95 -7.17
C PHE A 36 -11.92 -5.72 -6.28
N PHE A 37 -12.86 -4.78 -6.37
CA PHE A 37 -12.89 -3.61 -5.52
C PHE A 37 -13.11 -3.98 -4.04
N ILE A 38 -14.06 -4.87 -3.74
CA ILE A 38 -14.31 -5.35 -2.37
C ILE A 38 -13.08 -6.05 -1.81
N ILE A 39 -12.44 -6.92 -2.58
CA ILE A 39 -11.20 -7.61 -2.18
C ILE A 39 -10.09 -6.59 -1.88
N TYR A 40 -9.95 -5.57 -2.73
CA TYR A 40 -8.97 -4.50 -2.51
C TYR A 40 -9.21 -3.75 -1.20
N ILE A 41 -10.45 -3.33 -0.93
CA ILE A 41 -10.81 -2.65 0.32
C ILE A 41 -10.57 -3.56 1.53
N ALA A 42 -10.96 -4.83 1.45
CA ALA A 42 -10.74 -5.79 2.53
C ALA A 42 -9.25 -5.97 2.85
N LEU A 43 -8.40 -6.14 1.82
CA LEU A 43 -6.95 -6.23 2.01
C LEU A 43 -6.37 -4.93 2.58
N PHE A 44 -6.83 -3.78 2.10
CA PHE A 44 -6.40 -2.48 2.60
C PHE A 44 -6.69 -2.32 4.09
N THR A 45 -7.90 -2.65 4.53
CA THR A 45 -8.32 -2.45 5.93
C THR A 45 -7.80 -3.52 6.88
N THR A 46 -7.62 -4.77 6.43
CA THR A 46 -7.22 -5.89 7.31
C THR A 46 -5.72 -6.14 7.33
N VAL A 47 -5.00 -5.79 6.27
CA VAL A 47 -3.56 -6.08 6.15
C VAL A 47 -2.76 -4.79 6.15
N TYR A 48 -3.00 -3.91 5.18
CA TYR A 48 -2.11 -2.78 4.94
C TYR A 48 -2.24 -1.68 6.00
N ALA A 49 -3.47 -1.23 6.31
CA ALA A 49 -3.69 -0.17 7.29
C ALA A 49 -3.19 -0.54 8.70
N PRO A 50 -3.46 -1.74 9.25
CA PRO A 50 -2.90 -2.16 10.53
C PRO A 50 -1.37 -2.25 10.50
N SER A 51 -0.79 -2.75 9.41
CA SER A 51 0.66 -2.88 9.27
C SER A 51 1.37 -1.52 9.29
N ILE A 52 0.83 -0.53 8.55
CA ILE A 52 1.36 0.85 8.54
C ILE A 52 1.23 1.47 9.94
N PHE A 53 0.10 1.25 10.61
CA PHE A 53 -0.13 1.76 11.97
C PHE A 53 0.89 1.20 12.98
N VAL A 54 1.08 -0.13 12.99
CA VAL A 54 2.05 -0.80 13.87
C VAL A 54 3.47 -0.33 13.56
N ALA A 55 3.84 -0.22 12.28
CA ALA A 55 5.14 0.31 11.88
C ALA A 55 5.37 1.75 12.39
N GLY A 56 4.34 2.59 12.36
CA GLY A 56 4.40 3.94 12.91
C GLY A 56 4.67 3.96 14.42
N ILE A 57 3.95 3.14 15.19
CA ILE A 57 4.18 3.02 16.64
C ILE A 57 5.60 2.51 16.92
N ALA A 58 6.04 1.48 16.20
CA ALA A 58 7.38 0.92 16.35
C ALA A 58 8.48 1.96 16.06
N ALA A 59 8.29 2.78 15.03
CA ALA A 59 9.22 3.86 14.70
C ALA A 59 9.28 4.94 15.79
N VAL A 60 8.13 5.37 16.30
CA VAL A 60 8.06 6.35 17.42
C VAL A 60 8.73 5.79 18.67
N HIS A 61 8.47 4.53 18.99
CA HIS A 61 9.11 3.87 20.12
C HIS A 61 10.63 3.77 19.91
N ALA A 62 11.10 3.30 18.75
CA ALA A 62 12.53 3.21 18.47
C ALA A 62 13.24 4.58 18.59
N TYR A 63 12.60 5.65 18.11
CA TYR A 63 13.12 7.00 18.24
C TYR A 63 13.21 7.46 19.70
N ALA A 64 12.18 7.19 20.51
CA ALA A 64 12.14 7.61 21.91
C ALA A 64 13.18 6.90 22.80
N TYR A 65 13.59 5.68 22.44
CA TYR A 65 14.59 4.90 23.17
C TYR A 65 15.97 4.87 22.50
N ALA A 66 16.18 5.67 21.45
CA ALA A 66 17.49 5.82 20.85
C ALA A 66 18.46 6.43 21.88
N PRO A 67 19.63 5.83 22.12
CA PRO A 67 20.59 6.36 23.08
C PRO A 67 21.11 7.73 22.62
N ASP A 68 21.13 8.69 23.55
CA ASP A 68 21.66 10.03 23.33
C ASP A 68 23.21 9.95 23.29
N GLU A 69 23.76 9.90 22.08
CA GLU A 69 25.20 9.79 21.80
C GLU A 69 26.04 10.83 22.58
N ASN A 70 25.49 12.04 22.76
CA ASN A 70 26.12 13.12 23.51
C ASN A 70 26.26 12.84 25.03
N LYS A 71 25.36 12.03 25.60
CA LYS A 71 25.45 11.61 27.02
C LYS A 71 26.35 10.40 27.20
N ALA A 72 26.41 9.51 26.20
CA ALA A 72 27.30 8.34 26.22
C ALA A 72 28.79 8.74 26.15
N GLU A 73 29.15 9.72 25.31
CA GLU A 73 30.52 10.26 25.24
C GLU A 73 30.92 11.04 26.51
N LYS A 74 29.99 11.84 27.07
CA LYS A 74 30.26 12.62 28.29
C LYS A 74 30.56 11.75 29.51
N ASN A 75 29.94 10.57 29.62
CA ASN A 75 30.20 9.64 30.72
C ASN A 75 31.46 8.76 30.50
N SER A 76 31.97 8.69 29.27
CA SER A 76 33.22 7.97 28.94
C SER A 76 34.47 8.85 29.03
N SER A 77 34.31 10.17 28.95
CA SER A 77 35.39 11.16 29.09
C SER A 77 35.62 11.64 30.53
N VAL A 78 34.78 11.20 31.47
CA VAL A 78 34.87 11.50 32.91
C VAL A 78 35.39 10.30 33.72
N GLN A 79 35.60 9.14 33.09
CA GLN A 79 36.32 7.98 33.64
C GLN A 79 37.78 7.99 33.18
#